data_AF-A0AAW2XJZ1-F1
#
_entry.id   AF-A0AAW2XJZ1-F1
#
_cell.length_a   1.000
_cell.length_b   1.000
_cell.length_c   1.000
_cell.angle_alpha   90.00
_cell.angle_beta   90.00
_cell.angle_gamma   90.00
#
_symmetry.space_group_name_H-M   'P 1'
#
loop_
_entity.id
_entity.type
_entity.pdbx_description
1 polymer ?
#
loop_
_entity_poly.entity_id
_entity_poly.type
_entity_poly.pdbx_seq_one_letter_code
_entity_poly.pdbx_strand_id
1 'polypeptide(L)'
;MNQVQEFQMILQDLHAEGMKLSESFQVAAMIEKLPPLWKDFKNYLKHKRKKMGLEDLIVRLRIEEDNRLSEMKFEKLQIEAKANLMEQNENISNKKKAH
;
A
#
# COMPACT_ATOMS: atom_id res chain seq x y z
N MET A 1 8.62 7.30 -5.97
CA MET A 1 9.43 6.56 -4.97
C MET A 1 8.47 5.74 -4.12
N ASN A 2 8.91 4.56 -3.69
CA ASN A 2 8.20 3.76 -2.70
C ASN A 2 8.49 4.36 -1.31
N GLN A 3 7.49 4.36 -0.42
CA GLN A 3 7.61 4.85 0.95
C GLN A 3 8.81 4.24 1.72
N VAL A 4 9.05 2.94 1.57
CA VAL A 4 10.21 2.23 2.14
C VAL A 4 11.52 2.84 1.68
N GLN A 5 11.62 3.22 0.40
CA GLN A 5 12.82 3.81 -0.17
C GLN A 5 13.09 5.20 0.43
N GLU A 6 12.05 6.01 0.62
CA GLU A 6 12.16 7.32 1.29
C GLU A 6 12.65 7.16 2.74
N PHE A 7 12.13 6.17 3.48
CA PHE A 7 12.61 5.86 4.83
C PHE A 7 14.08 5.42 4.85
N GLN A 8 14.47 4.56 3.91
CA GLN A 8 15.85 4.09 3.82
C GLN A 8 16.82 5.24 3.52
N MET A 9 16.44 6.18 2.66
CA MET A 9 17.24 7.38 2.37
C MET A 9 17.42 8.25 3.62
N ILE A 10 16.33 8.56 4.33
CA ILE A 10 16.42 9.39 5.56
C ILE A 10 17.31 8.72 6.61
N LEU A 11 17.22 7.41 6.78
CA LEU A 11 18.08 6.68 7.72
C LEU A 11 19.55 6.70 7.29
N GLN A 12 19.83 6.63 6.00
CA GLN A 12 21.19 6.75 5.45
C GLN A 12 21.76 8.15 5.68
N ASP A 13 20.97 9.19 5.44
CA ASP A 13 21.38 10.58 5.65
C ASP A 13 21.70 10.86 7.14
N LEU A 14 20.82 10.42 8.05
CA LEU A 14 21.05 10.52 9.50
C LEU A 14 22.31 9.78 9.94
N HIS A 15 22.59 8.60 9.37
CA HIS A 15 23.83 7.89 9.64
C HIS A 15 25.06 8.63 9.10
N ALA A 16 24.97 9.24 7.91
CA ALA A 16 26.04 10.05 7.33
C ALA A 16 26.35 11.28 8.20
N GLU A 17 25.35 11.84 8.88
CA GLU A 17 25.47 12.92 9.85
C GLU A 17 25.94 12.44 11.25
N GLY A 18 26.22 11.14 11.43
CA GLY A 18 26.66 10.56 12.70
C GLY A 18 25.55 10.34 13.72
N MET A 19 24.28 10.56 13.34
CA MET A 19 23.11 10.35 14.19
C MET A 19 22.67 8.88 14.14
N LYS A 20 23.25 8.06 15.03
CA LYS A 20 22.87 6.65 15.15
C LYS A 20 21.61 6.48 16.00
N LEU A 21 20.49 6.18 15.35
CA LEU A 21 19.23 5.86 16.02
C LEU A 21 19.20 4.39 16.43
N SER A 22 18.56 4.08 17.57
CA SER A 22 18.34 2.69 17.98
C SER A 22 17.40 1.98 17.00
N GLU A 23 17.63 0.69 16.75
CA GLU A 23 16.79 -0.09 15.84
C GLU A 23 15.30 -0.04 16.24
N SER A 24 15.01 -0.13 17.54
CA SER A 24 13.65 -0.01 18.08
C SER A 24 13.01 1.33 17.72
N PHE A 25 13.76 2.43 17.77
CA PHE A 25 13.27 3.75 17.38
C PHE A 25 13.01 3.83 15.88
N GLN A 26 13.92 3.29 15.04
CA GLN A 26 13.75 3.26 13.58
C GLN A 26 12.48 2.49 13.18
N VAL A 27 12.27 1.31 13.78
CA VAL A 27 11.06 0.49 13.59
C VAL A 27 9.80 1.27 13.99
N ALA A 28 9.78 1.86 15.19
CA ALA A 28 8.63 2.61 15.68
C ALA A 28 8.35 3.85 14.80
N ALA A 29 9.37 4.61 14.42
CA ALA A 29 9.26 5.79 13.58
C ALA A 29 8.68 5.44 12.20
N MET A 30 9.15 4.37 11.58
CA MET A 30 8.66 3.94 10.27
C MET A 30 7.19 3.50 10.33
N ILE A 31 6.79 2.75 11.38
CA ILE A 31 5.37 2.38 11.61
C ILE A 31 4.51 3.64 11.83
N GLU A 32 5.01 4.61 12.60
CA GLU A 32 4.25 5.82 12.88
C GLU A 32 4.01 6.68 11.65
N LYS A 33 4.98 6.73 10.74
CA LYS A 33 4.92 7.54 9.52
C LYS A 33 4.24 6.84 8.33
N LEU A 34 3.61 5.68 8.54
CA LEU A 34 2.77 5.05 7.52
C LEU A 34 1.61 5.98 7.09
N PRO A 35 1.22 5.97 5.79
CA PRO A 35 0.15 6.82 5.29
C PRO A 35 -1.19 6.44 5.93
N PRO A 36 -2.18 7.35 5.98
CA PRO A 36 -3.49 7.06 6.55
C PRO A 36 -4.19 5.84 5.93
N LEU A 37 -3.96 5.59 4.63
CA LEU A 37 -4.48 4.43 3.89
C LEU A 37 -3.99 3.07 4.44
N TRP A 38 -2.92 3.08 5.23
CA TRP A 38 -2.30 1.90 5.83
C TRP A 38 -2.70 1.71 7.30
N LYS A 39 -3.75 2.39 7.79
CA LYS A 39 -4.17 2.38 9.20
C LYS A 39 -4.32 0.98 9.79
N ASP A 40 -4.98 0.08 9.08
CA ASP A 40 -5.22 -1.28 9.61
C ASP A 40 -3.94 -2.10 9.67
N PHE A 41 -3.07 -1.96 8.66
CA PHE A 41 -1.75 -2.57 8.67
C PHE A 41 -0.86 -2.01 9.79
N LYS A 42 -0.89 -0.69 10.00
CA LYS A 42 -0.21 -0.02 11.12
C LYS A 42 -0.69 -0.57 12.47
N ASN A 43 -1.99 -0.76 12.66
CA ASN A 43 -2.55 -1.36 13.88
C ASN A 43 -2.11 -2.81 14.06
N TYR A 44 -2.12 -3.60 12.98
CA TYR A 44 -1.61 -4.97 12.97
C TYR A 44 -0.16 -5.03 13.46
N LEU A 45 0.71 -4.16 12.94
CA LEU A 45 2.11 -4.11 13.34
C LEU A 45 2.28 -3.74 14.82
N LYS A 46 1.50 -2.78 15.33
CA LYS A 46 1.53 -2.35 16.74
C LYS A 46 1.12 -3.44 17.72
N HIS A 47 0.17 -4.29 17.34
CA HIS A 47 -0.34 -5.35 18.21
C HIS A 47 0.44 -6.66 18.11
N LYS A 48 1.43 -6.74 17.21
CA LYS A 48 2.22 -7.95 17.00
C LYS A 48 3.17 -8.18 18.18
N ARG A 49 2.92 -9.26 18.93
CA ARG A 49 3.72 -9.65 20.12
C ARG A 49 5.14 -10.14 19.78
N LYS A 50 5.42 -10.52 18.54
CA LYS A 50 6.75 -10.99 18.11
C LYS A 50 7.69 -9.80 17.92
N LYS A 51 8.87 -9.83 18.56
CA LYS A 51 9.96 -8.88 18.30
C LYS A 51 10.20 -8.78 16.78
N MET A 52 10.24 -7.55 16.28
CA MET A 52 10.42 -7.23 14.87
C MET A 52 11.62 -6.30 14.74
N GLY A 53 12.59 -6.70 13.93
CA GLY A 53 13.72 -5.85 13.53
C GLY A 53 13.38 -5.01 12.30
N LEU A 54 14.31 -4.16 11.88
CA LEU A 54 14.10 -3.26 10.75
C LEU A 54 13.93 -4.02 9.42
N GLU A 55 14.76 -5.03 9.18
CA GLU A 55 14.72 -5.86 7.96
C GLU A 55 13.38 -6.60 7.83
N ASP A 56 12.91 -7.20 8.93
CA ASP A 56 11.60 -7.87 9.00
C ASP A 56 10.46 -6.90 8.65
N LEU A 57 10.54 -5.65 9.13
CA LEU A 57 9.54 -4.63 8.84
C LEU A 57 9.58 -4.22 7.36
N ILE A 58 10.77 -4.02 6.79
CA ILE A 58 10.95 -3.66 5.37
C ILE A 58 10.32 -4.71 4.46
N VAL A 59 10.57 -6.00 4.73
CA VAL A 59 9.98 -7.09 3.93
C VAL A 59 8.46 -7.06 4.00
N ARG A 60 7.89 -6.84 5.18
CA ARG A 60 6.43 -6.77 5.38
C ARG A 60 5.82 -5.58 4.66
N LEU A 61 6.49 -4.42 4.67
CA LEU A 61 6.02 -3.23 3.97
C LEU A 61 5.94 -3.46 2.45
N ARG A 62 6.97 -4.08 1.86
CA ARG A 62 6.99 -4.39 0.42
C ARG A 62 5.85 -5.34 0.02
N ILE A 63 5.64 -6.40 0.80
CA ILE A 63 4.55 -7.36 0.55
C ILE A 63 3.18 -6.67 0.62
N GLU A 64 2.96 -5.83 1.63
CA GLU A 64 1.71 -5.10 1.80
C GLU A 64 1.46 -4.10 0.66
N GLU A 65 2.51 -3.42 0.19
CA GLU A 65 2.41 -2.51 -0.95
C GLU A 65 2.01 -3.26 -2.22
N ASP A 66 2.66 -4.38 -2.50
CA ASP A 66 2.36 -5.23 -3.67
C ASP A 66 0.92 -5.78 -3.62
N ASN A 67 0.45 -6.17 -2.43
CA ASN A 67 -0.93 -6.62 -2.22
C ASN A 67 -1.93 -5.51 -2.56
N ARG A 68 -1.71 -4.30 -2.04
CA ARG A 68 -2.59 -3.14 -2.29
C ARG A 68 -2.61 -2.73 -3.76
N LEU A 69 -1.45 -2.75 -4.42
CA LEU A 69 -1.37 -2.48 -5.86
C LEU A 69 -2.14 -3.52 -6.67
N SER A 70 -2.13 -4.78 -6.23
CA SER A 70 -2.86 -5.87 -6.89
C SER A 70 -4.38 -5.74 -6.68
N GLU A 71 -4.82 -5.41 -5.47
CA GLU A 71 -6.23 -5.15 -5.14
C GLU A 71 -6.78 -3.96 -5.94
N MET A 72 -6.05 -2.84 -5.98
CA MET A 72 -6.45 -1.67 -6.77
C MET A 72 -6.60 -1.98 -8.27
N LYS A 73 -5.69 -2.78 -8.83
CA LYS A 73 -5.79 -3.23 -10.23
C LYS A 73 -7.02 -4.10 -10.45
N PHE A 74 -7.29 -5.02 -9.53
CA PHE A 74 -8.46 -5.90 -9.61
C PHE A 74 -9.78 -5.10 -9.51
N GLU A 75 -9.87 -4.16 -8.57
CA GLU A 75 -11.03 -3.27 -8.43
C GLU A 75 -11.25 -2.45 -9.71
N LYS A 76 -10.19 -1.88 -10.27
CA LYS A 76 -10.27 -1.11 -11.52
C LYS A 76 -10.81 -1.96 -12.68
N LEU A 77 -10.29 -3.18 -12.84
CA LEU A 77 -10.77 -4.11 -13.87
C LEU A 77 -12.25 -4.49 -13.67
N GLN A 78 -12.68 -4.69 -12.42
CA GLN A 78 -14.08 -4.97 -12.11
C GLN A 78 -15.01 -3.79 -12.44
N ILE A 79 -14.57 -2.56 -12.16
CA ILE A 79 -15.32 -1.35 -12.51
C ILE A 79 -15.42 -1.19 -14.03
N GLU A 80 -14.32 -1.36 -14.76
CA GLU A 80 -14.29 -1.28 -16.22
C GLU A 80 -15.17 -2.37 -16.87
N ALA A 81 -15.10 -3.61 -16.38
CA ALA A 81 -15.95 -4.70 -16.86
C ALA A 81 -17.44 -4.41 -16.63
N LYS A 82 -17.81 -3.86 -15.46
CA LYS A 82 -19.19 -3.45 -15.16
C LYS A 82 -19.67 -2.31 -16.05
N ALA A 83 -18.82 -1.31 -16.31
CA ALA A 83 -19.16 -0.20 -17.20
C ALA A 83 -19.41 -0.68 -18.64
N ASN A 84 -18.56 -1.55 -19.17
CA ASN A 84 -18.72 -2.12 -20.50
C ASN A 84 -20.01 -2.95 -20.63
N LEU A 85 -20.38 -3.72 -19.59
CA LEU A 85 -21.64 -4.47 -19.57
C LEU A 85 -22.86 -3.54 -19.58
N MET A 86 -22.81 -2.41 -18.88
CA MET A 86 -23.88 -1.41 -18.87
C MET A 86 -24.03 -0.74 -20.25
N GLU A 87 -22.92 -0.31 -20.86
CA GLU A 87 -22.94 0.32 -22.19
C GLU A 87 -23.43 -0.63 -23.30
N GLN A 88 -23.04 -1.92 -23.23
CA GLN A 88 -23.57 -2.92 -24.17
C GLN A 88 -25.09 -3.11 -24.03
N ASN A 89 -25.62 -3.07 -22.82
CA ASN A 89 -27.05 -3.25 -22.58
C ASN A 89 -27.88 -2.04 -23.05
N GLU A 90 -27.35 -0.82 -22.89
CA GLU A 90 -27.95 0.39 -23.47
C GLU A 90 -27.97 0.36 -25.00
N ASN A 91 -26.88 -0.10 -25.63
CA ASN A 91 -26.82 -0.24 -27.08
C ASN A 91 -27.80 -1.31 -27.64
N ILE A 92 -28.00 -2.43 -26.93
CA ILE A 92 -28.96 -3.47 -27.32
C ILE A 92 -30.41 -2.95 -27.18
N SER A 93 -30.70 -2.21 -26.11
CA SER A 93 -32.04 -1.66 -25.88
C SER A 93 -32.41 -0.54 -26.86
N ASN A 94 -31.45 0.25 -27.33
CA ASN A 94 -31.67 1.24 -28.39
C ASN A 94 -31.91 0.60 -29.76
N LYS A 95 -31.30 -0.56 -30.07
CA LYS A 95 -31.57 -1.30 -31.32
C LYS A 95 -32.95 -1.96 -31.38
N LYS A 96 -33.56 -2.26 -30.23
CA LYS A 96 -34.91 -2.88 -30.17
C LYS A 96 -36.07 -1.88 -30.28
N LYS A 97 -35.80 -0.57 -30.22
CA LYS A 97 -36.83 0.49 -30.36
C LYS A 97 -36.98 1.04 -31.78
N ALA A 98 -36.19 0.54 -32.74
CA ALA A 98 -36.16 1.04 -34.11
C ALA A 98 -36.90 0.13 -35.12
N HIS A 99 -37.73 -0.82 -34.66
CA HIS A 99 -38.56 -1.63 -35.55
C HIS A 99 -40.04 -1.59 -35.16
#